data_AF-A0A6A3GYD5-F1
#
_entry.id   AF-A0A6A3GYD5-F1
#
_cell.length_a   1.000
_cell.length_b   1.000
_cell.length_c   1.000
_cell.angle_alpha   90.00
_cell.angle_beta   90.00
_cell.angle_gamma   90.00
#
_symmetry.space_group_name_H-M   'P 1'
#
loop_
_entity.id
_entity.type
_entity.pdbx_description
1 polymer ?
#
loop_
_entity_poly.entity_id
_entity_poly.type
_entity_poly.pdbx_seq_one_letter_code
_entity_poly.pdbx_strand_id
1 'polypeptide(L)'
;MTRKWFQVKDEDGGDLISADAASVGIEDVAAFRDAVKDKYTNILATVDAPDLKVFANGAAYDAKQEPLQSSASLLDLGKDEANALIVAVTQRAETAPTYFILPETREKVAKAVFVIMEEDKDDKGVGMGVFQGAGIGVFFSATLAVTCDHNLTEQDTVGSSVTLALKEETANVEVIARNAELDFAIL
;
A
#
# COMPACT_ATOMS: atom_id res chain seq x y z
N MET A 1 -16.64 -6.52 -36.24
CA MET A 1 -16.63 -6.25 -34.79
C MET A 1 -18.07 -6.11 -34.34
N THR A 2 -18.47 -6.87 -33.32
CA THR A 2 -19.83 -6.90 -32.80
C THR A 2 -19.84 -6.24 -31.42
N ARG A 3 -20.87 -5.42 -31.14
CA ARG A 3 -21.05 -4.78 -29.83
C ARG A 3 -21.59 -5.80 -28.84
N LYS A 4 -20.93 -5.94 -27.68
CA LYS A 4 -21.37 -6.79 -26.56
C LYS A 4 -21.50 -5.95 -25.30
N TRP A 5 -22.69 -5.99 -24.70
CA TRP A 5 -22.97 -5.38 -23.41
C TRP A 5 -22.46 -6.24 -22.27
N PHE A 6 -21.90 -5.60 -21.26
CA PHE A 6 -21.33 -6.25 -20.10
C PHE A 6 -21.31 -5.32 -18.89
N GLN A 7 -21.16 -5.92 -17.72
CA GLN A 7 -20.97 -5.26 -16.45
C GLN A 7 -19.79 -5.89 -15.73
N VAL A 8 -19.01 -5.09 -14.99
CA VAL A 8 -17.88 -5.60 -14.20
C VAL A 8 -18.27 -5.60 -12.73
N LYS A 9 -18.15 -6.76 -12.10
CA LYS A 9 -18.42 -6.96 -10.68
C LYS A 9 -17.18 -7.44 -9.94
N ASP A 10 -17.06 -7.09 -8.66
CA ASP A 10 -16.14 -7.75 -7.76
C ASP A 10 -16.67 -9.13 -7.32
N GLU A 11 -15.84 -9.91 -6.62
CA GLU A 11 -16.25 -11.24 -6.10
C GLU A 11 -17.36 -11.19 -5.06
N ASP A 12 -17.53 -10.06 -4.37
CA ASP A 12 -18.57 -9.86 -3.37
C ASP A 12 -19.91 -9.42 -3.99
N GLY A 13 -19.94 -9.24 -5.32
CA GLY A 13 -21.12 -8.87 -6.10
C GLY A 13 -21.36 -7.36 -6.19
N GLY A 14 -20.41 -6.54 -5.72
CA GLY A 14 -20.38 -5.11 -5.89
C GLY A 14 -20.10 -4.71 -7.33
N ASP A 15 -20.81 -3.69 -7.82
CA ASP A 15 -20.67 -3.19 -9.17
C ASP A 15 -19.42 -2.29 -9.27
N LEU A 16 -18.36 -2.78 -9.92
CA LEU A 16 -17.13 -2.01 -10.17
C LEU A 16 -17.33 -1.05 -11.35
N ILE A 17 -18.00 -1.53 -12.39
CA ILE A 17 -18.31 -0.75 -13.59
C ILE A 17 -19.76 -1.05 -13.96
N SER A 18 -20.56 -0.01 -14.10
CA SER A 18 -21.95 -0.09 -14.60
C SER A 18 -22.00 -0.67 -16.01
N ALA A 19 -23.18 -1.09 -16.45
CA ALA A 19 -23.31 -1.73 -17.75
C ALA A 19 -22.80 -0.83 -18.89
N ASP A 20 -21.90 -1.36 -19.70
CA ASP A 20 -21.27 -0.70 -20.84
C ASP A 20 -21.08 -1.74 -21.96
N ALA A 21 -20.55 -1.32 -23.10
CA ALA A 21 -20.35 -2.20 -24.24
C ALA A 21 -18.93 -2.19 -24.80
N ALA A 22 -18.44 -3.37 -25.17
CA ALA A 22 -17.16 -3.57 -25.83
C ALA A 22 -17.39 -4.00 -27.28
N SER A 23 -16.50 -3.60 -28.18
CA SER A 23 -16.49 -4.07 -29.56
C SER A 23 -15.58 -5.28 -29.67
N VAL A 24 -16.12 -6.43 -30.04
CA VAL A 24 -15.38 -7.69 -30.09
C VAL A 24 -15.17 -8.11 -31.53
N GLY A 25 -13.92 -8.42 -31.91
CA GLY A 25 -13.56 -8.84 -33.27
C GLY A 25 -14.02 -10.27 -33.58
N ILE A 26 -13.76 -11.18 -32.64
CA ILE A 26 -14.16 -12.60 -32.67
C ILE A 26 -15.12 -12.80 -31.51
N GLU A 27 -16.33 -13.30 -31.75
CA GLU A 27 -17.37 -13.42 -30.71
C GLU A 27 -17.14 -14.67 -29.83
N ASP A 28 -15.98 -14.75 -29.20
CA ASP A 28 -15.66 -15.71 -28.15
C ASP A 28 -15.26 -15.01 -26.84
N VAL A 29 -15.20 -15.79 -25.75
CA VAL A 29 -14.89 -15.26 -24.42
C VAL A 29 -13.46 -14.74 -24.33
N ALA A 30 -12.49 -15.35 -25.01
CA ALA A 30 -11.09 -14.93 -24.98
C ALA A 30 -10.91 -13.51 -25.56
N ALA A 31 -11.37 -13.30 -26.80
CA ALA A 31 -11.30 -11.99 -27.45
C ALA A 31 -12.14 -10.93 -26.72
N PHE A 32 -13.23 -11.34 -26.08
CA PHE A 32 -14.01 -10.44 -25.23
C PHE A 32 -13.25 -10.02 -23.97
N ARG A 33 -12.56 -10.93 -23.28
CA ARG A 33 -11.72 -10.59 -22.11
C ARG A 33 -10.63 -9.57 -22.48
N ASP A 34 -9.98 -9.78 -23.61
CA ASP A 34 -8.97 -8.84 -24.13
C ASP A 34 -9.59 -7.47 -24.42
N ALA A 35 -10.76 -7.42 -25.08
CA ALA A 35 -11.46 -6.17 -25.37
C ALA A 35 -11.89 -5.42 -24.09
N VAL A 36 -12.32 -6.14 -23.04
CA VAL A 36 -12.68 -5.55 -21.75
C VAL A 36 -11.44 -5.02 -21.02
N LYS A 37 -10.35 -5.80 -21.02
CA LYS A 37 -9.07 -5.40 -20.42
C LYS A 37 -8.49 -4.16 -21.08
N ASP A 38 -8.48 -4.11 -22.40
CA ASP A 38 -8.01 -2.95 -23.16
C ASP A 38 -8.83 -1.70 -22.83
N LYS A 39 -10.17 -1.85 -22.77
CA LYS A 39 -11.07 -0.73 -22.45
C LYS A 39 -10.87 -0.17 -21.04
N TYR A 40 -10.60 -1.03 -20.06
CA TYR A 40 -10.45 -0.65 -18.65
C TYR A 40 -9.06 -0.95 -18.10
N THR A 41 -8.03 -0.61 -18.87
CA THR A 41 -6.62 -0.87 -18.52
C THR A 41 -6.26 -0.39 -17.10
N ASN A 42 -6.78 0.77 -16.68
CA ASN A 42 -6.49 1.34 -15.35
C ASN A 42 -7.20 0.59 -14.21
N ILE A 43 -8.48 0.25 -14.39
CA ILE A 43 -9.30 -0.37 -13.34
C ILE A 43 -8.91 -1.85 -13.19
N LEU A 44 -8.63 -2.52 -14.31
CA LEU A 44 -8.25 -3.92 -14.34
C LEU A 44 -6.74 -4.13 -14.33
N ALA A 45 -5.93 -3.11 -14.05
CA ALA A 45 -4.47 -3.14 -14.23
C ALA A 45 -3.78 -4.37 -13.62
N THR A 46 -4.26 -4.83 -12.47
CA THR A 46 -3.68 -5.90 -11.65
C THR A 46 -4.15 -7.31 -12.00
N VAL A 47 -5.09 -7.46 -12.94
CA VAL A 47 -5.70 -8.75 -13.30
C VAL A 47 -5.45 -9.06 -14.76
N ASP A 48 -4.91 -10.25 -15.06
CA ASP A 48 -4.67 -10.66 -16.44
C ASP A 48 -5.99 -11.03 -17.13
N ALA A 49 -6.11 -10.74 -18.43
CA ALA A 49 -7.33 -11.01 -19.18
C ALA A 49 -7.82 -12.48 -19.06
N PRO A 50 -6.95 -13.51 -19.08
CA PRO A 50 -7.36 -14.90 -18.86
C PRO A 50 -7.98 -15.18 -17.50
N ASP A 51 -7.67 -14.39 -16.47
CA ASP A 51 -8.16 -14.57 -15.10
C ASP A 51 -9.56 -13.95 -14.88
N LEU A 52 -10.05 -13.16 -15.83
CA LEU A 52 -11.39 -12.60 -15.79
C LEU A 52 -12.43 -13.70 -15.97
N LYS A 53 -13.28 -13.91 -14.96
CA LYS A 53 -14.40 -14.86 -15.03
C LYS A 53 -15.57 -14.20 -15.75
N VAL A 54 -16.10 -14.85 -16.79
CA VAL A 54 -17.18 -14.30 -17.61
C VAL A 54 -18.41 -15.19 -17.49
N PHE A 55 -19.57 -14.60 -17.17
CA PHE A 55 -20.85 -15.28 -17.04
C PHE A 55 -21.84 -14.76 -18.07
N ALA A 56 -22.80 -15.60 -18.44
CA ALA A 56 -23.75 -15.30 -19.51
C ALA A 56 -24.60 -14.06 -19.23
N ASN A 57 -25.00 -13.84 -17.97
CA ASN A 57 -25.77 -12.68 -17.50
C ASN A 57 -25.77 -12.58 -15.97
N GLY A 58 -26.43 -11.55 -15.42
CA GLY A 58 -26.61 -11.35 -13.98
C GLY A 58 -27.23 -12.56 -13.27
N ALA A 59 -28.27 -13.17 -13.84
CA ALA A 59 -28.91 -14.33 -13.24
C ALA A 59 -27.99 -15.56 -13.14
N ALA A 60 -27.13 -15.79 -14.15
CA ALA A 60 -26.14 -16.86 -14.12
C ALA A 60 -25.05 -16.60 -13.06
N TYR A 61 -24.66 -15.34 -12.89
CA TYR A 61 -23.72 -14.91 -11.84
C TYR A 61 -24.31 -15.11 -10.44
N ASP A 62 -25.54 -14.61 -10.21
CA ASP A 62 -26.22 -14.68 -8.91
C ASP A 62 -26.54 -16.14 -8.51
N ALA A 63 -26.85 -16.98 -9.50
CA ALA A 63 -27.03 -18.42 -9.31
C ALA A 63 -25.71 -19.19 -9.11
N LYS A 64 -24.56 -18.50 -9.13
CA LYS A 64 -23.21 -19.07 -9.00
C LYS A 64 -22.96 -20.22 -9.98
N GLN A 65 -23.40 -20.04 -11.23
CA GLN A 65 -23.10 -21.00 -12.29
C GLN A 65 -21.60 -21.02 -12.61
N GLU A 66 -21.13 -22.05 -13.32
CA GLU A 66 -19.75 -22.07 -13.77
C GLU A 66 -19.48 -20.96 -14.82
N PRO A 67 -18.34 -20.26 -14.74
CA PRO A 67 -17.95 -19.30 -15.76
C PRO A 67 -17.86 -19.93 -17.15
N LEU A 68 -18.13 -19.13 -18.17
CA LEU A 68 -17.97 -19.53 -19.56
C LEU A 68 -16.50 -19.84 -19.86
N GLN A 69 -16.29 -20.95 -20.57
CA GLN A 69 -14.98 -21.35 -21.07
C GLN A 69 -14.46 -20.32 -22.08
N SER A 70 -13.14 -20.18 -22.19
CA SER A 70 -12.51 -19.19 -23.09
C SER A 70 -12.90 -19.35 -24.56
N SER A 71 -13.23 -20.56 -24.99
CA SER A 71 -13.70 -20.88 -26.36
C SER A 71 -15.20 -20.79 -26.55
N ALA A 72 -15.97 -20.44 -25.51
CA ALA A 72 -17.42 -20.34 -25.61
C ALA A 72 -17.81 -19.20 -26.55
N SER A 73 -18.79 -19.49 -27.42
CA SER A 73 -19.35 -18.52 -28.35
C SER A 73 -20.23 -17.50 -27.62
N LEU A 74 -20.07 -16.23 -28.00
CA LEU A 74 -20.85 -15.10 -27.49
C LEU A 74 -21.93 -14.63 -28.47
N LEU A 75 -22.16 -15.32 -29.60
CA LEU A 75 -23.10 -14.89 -30.64
C LEU A 75 -24.46 -14.47 -30.09
N ASP A 76 -25.00 -15.26 -29.14
CA ASP A 76 -26.32 -15.03 -28.57
C ASP A 76 -26.34 -14.28 -27.22
N LEU A 77 -25.18 -13.85 -26.72
CA LEU A 77 -25.02 -13.22 -25.42
C LEU A 77 -24.69 -11.73 -25.52
N GLY A 78 -24.97 -10.96 -24.47
CA GLY A 78 -24.59 -9.54 -24.37
C GLY A 78 -25.23 -8.65 -25.44
N LYS A 79 -26.44 -8.99 -25.92
CA LYS A 79 -27.11 -8.26 -27.01
C LYS A 79 -27.65 -6.89 -26.58
N ASP A 80 -27.99 -6.76 -25.31
CA ASP A 80 -28.55 -5.56 -24.71
C ASP A 80 -28.11 -5.43 -23.23
N GLU A 81 -28.42 -4.30 -22.63
CA GLU A 81 -28.05 -3.97 -21.25
C GLU A 81 -28.71 -4.92 -20.22
N ALA A 82 -29.94 -5.38 -20.48
CA ALA A 82 -30.65 -6.30 -19.59
C ALA A 82 -30.04 -7.72 -19.59
N ASN A 83 -29.42 -8.11 -20.70
CA ASN A 83 -28.72 -9.37 -20.89
C ASN A 83 -27.20 -9.17 -20.98
N ALA A 84 -26.68 -8.14 -20.31
CA ALA A 84 -25.26 -7.85 -20.24
C ALA A 84 -24.50 -9.04 -19.62
N LEU A 85 -23.37 -9.40 -20.23
CA LEU A 85 -22.43 -10.38 -19.67
C LEU A 85 -21.88 -9.87 -18.33
N ILE A 86 -21.64 -10.76 -17.37
CA ILE A 86 -20.97 -10.37 -16.12
C ILE A 86 -19.50 -10.75 -16.20
N VAL A 87 -18.63 -9.78 -15.99
CA VAL A 87 -17.19 -9.99 -15.80
C VAL A 87 -16.92 -9.89 -14.31
N ALA A 88 -16.72 -11.02 -13.65
CA ALA A 88 -16.34 -11.05 -12.25
C ALA A 88 -14.83 -10.99 -12.12
N VAL A 89 -14.37 -10.01 -11.37
CA VAL A 89 -12.97 -9.78 -11.08
C VAL A 89 -12.68 -10.39 -9.72
N THR A 90 -12.00 -11.54 -9.72
CA THR A 90 -11.25 -11.98 -8.54
C THR A 90 -10.14 -10.97 -8.35
N GLN A 91 -10.33 -9.99 -7.46
CA GLN A 91 -9.19 -9.24 -7.00
C GLN A 91 -8.22 -10.27 -6.45
N ARG A 92 -7.03 -10.37 -7.06
CA ARG A 92 -5.92 -11.11 -6.47
C ARG A 92 -5.84 -10.57 -5.05
N ALA A 93 -6.21 -11.42 -4.07
CA ALA A 93 -6.27 -11.04 -2.66
C ALA A 93 -5.13 -10.10 -2.43
N GLU A 94 -5.42 -8.84 -2.05
CA GLU A 94 -4.40 -7.84 -1.81
C GLU A 94 -3.31 -8.57 -1.03
N THR A 95 -2.18 -8.84 -1.68
CA THR A 95 -1.05 -9.41 -0.96
C THR A 95 -0.72 -8.27 -0.03
N ALA A 96 -1.19 -8.41 1.22
CA ALA A 96 -1.15 -7.37 2.24
C ALA A 96 0.18 -6.65 2.07
N PRO A 97 0.17 -5.33 1.81
CA PRO A 97 1.36 -4.65 1.33
C PRO A 97 2.51 -5.01 2.24
N THR A 98 3.46 -5.79 1.73
CA THR A 98 4.58 -6.37 2.49
C THR A 98 5.53 -5.30 3.05
N TYR A 99 5.20 -4.03 2.84
CA TYR A 99 6.04 -2.87 3.12
C TYR A 99 5.46 -1.89 4.12
N PHE A 100 4.22 -2.06 4.60
CA PHE A 100 3.68 -1.18 5.63
C PHE A 100 3.57 -1.93 6.93
N ILE A 101 4.46 -1.56 7.86
CA ILE A 101 4.48 -1.92 9.27
C ILE A 101 3.03 -2.22 9.71
N LEU A 102 2.76 -3.50 9.94
CA LEU A 102 1.41 -3.98 10.28
C LEU A 102 0.90 -3.18 11.49
N PRO A 103 -0.41 -2.90 11.61
CA PRO A 103 -0.96 -2.14 12.72
C PRO A 103 -0.43 -2.57 14.09
N GLU A 104 -0.33 -3.89 14.34
CA GLU A 104 0.24 -4.46 15.57
C GLU A 104 1.74 -4.21 15.76
N THR A 105 2.48 -3.97 14.67
CA THR A 105 3.91 -3.66 14.68
C THR A 105 4.17 -2.16 14.84
N ARG A 106 3.21 -1.30 14.50
CA ARG A 106 3.36 0.16 14.63
C ARG A 106 3.63 0.60 16.06
N GLU A 107 2.95 0.00 17.03
CA GLU A 107 3.15 0.32 18.45
C GLU A 107 4.55 -0.13 18.93
N LYS A 108 5.07 -1.24 18.41
CA LYS A 108 6.43 -1.70 18.73
C LYS A 108 7.49 -0.77 18.12
N VAL A 109 7.27 -0.35 16.87
CA VAL A 109 8.18 0.58 16.18
C VAL A 109 8.16 1.95 16.85
N ALA A 110 6.98 2.47 17.22
CA ALA A 110 6.85 3.74 17.91
C ALA A 110 7.61 3.78 19.25
N LYS A 111 7.74 2.63 19.94
CA LYS A 111 8.53 2.50 21.17
C LYS A 111 10.04 2.43 20.94
N ALA A 112 10.47 2.02 19.74
CA ALA A 112 11.88 1.96 19.38
C ALA A 112 12.41 3.28 18.80
N VAL A 113 11.53 4.19 18.37
CA VAL A 113 11.91 5.48 17.81
C VAL A 113 12.06 6.52 18.92
N PHE A 114 13.09 7.35 18.82
CA PHE A 114 13.37 8.45 19.75
C PHE A 114 13.70 9.75 19.00
N VAL A 115 13.58 10.87 19.70
CA VAL A 115 13.99 12.19 19.22
C VAL A 115 15.20 12.65 20.02
N ILE A 116 16.22 13.19 19.35
CA ILE A 116 17.38 13.81 20.00
C ILE A 116 16.98 15.21 20.43
N MET A 117 17.17 15.52 21.71
CA MET A 117 16.88 16.84 22.26
C MET A 117 18.14 17.69 22.27
N GLU A 118 18.05 18.87 21.65
CA GLU A 118 19.00 19.95 21.88
C GLU A 118 18.48 20.88 22.97
N GLU A 119 19.38 21.29 23.87
CA GLU A 119 19.08 22.31 24.87
C GLU A 119 19.15 23.69 24.18
N ASP A 120 17.99 24.36 24.10
CA ASP A 120 17.90 25.70 23.51
C ASP A 120 18.70 26.69 24.39
N LYS A 121 19.82 27.19 23.86
CA LYS A 121 20.71 28.10 24.63
C LYS A 121 20.22 29.55 24.66
N ASP A 122 19.11 29.87 24.01
CA ASP A 122 18.76 31.25 23.66
C ASP A 122 17.54 31.86 24.36
N ASP A 123 16.78 31.13 25.19
CA ASP A 123 15.65 31.74 25.90
C ASP A 123 16.04 32.29 27.28
N LYS A 124 16.23 33.61 27.31
CA LYS A 124 16.32 34.43 28.52
C LYS A 124 15.03 34.29 29.34
N GLY A 125 14.98 33.25 30.17
CA GLY A 125 14.14 33.08 31.35
C GLY A 125 12.68 33.50 31.22
N VAL A 126 11.78 32.53 31.03
CA VAL A 126 10.58 32.26 31.86
C VAL A 126 9.93 30.98 31.31
N GLY A 127 9.96 29.89 32.09
CA GLY A 127 9.06 28.73 31.92
C GLY A 127 9.56 27.63 30.96
N MET A 128 9.44 26.38 31.42
CA MET A 128 9.77 25.10 30.76
C MET A 128 10.40 25.18 29.36
N GLY A 129 11.70 24.84 29.30
CA GLY A 129 12.50 24.83 28.08
C GLY A 129 11.78 24.12 26.93
N VAL A 130 11.65 24.83 25.83
CA VAL A 130 11.17 24.27 24.57
C VAL A 130 12.31 23.43 24.02
N PHE A 131 12.26 22.10 24.21
CA PHE A 131 13.22 21.20 23.57
C PHE A 131 12.95 21.17 22.07
N GLN A 132 13.84 21.73 21.27
CA GLN A 132 13.77 21.59 19.82
C GLN A 132 14.36 20.22 19.46
N GLY A 133 13.57 19.39 18.77
CA GLY A 133 14.04 18.08 18.31
C GLY A 133 15.07 18.26 17.19
N ALA A 134 16.31 17.82 17.44
CA ALA A 134 17.43 17.95 16.51
C ALA A 134 17.44 16.85 15.43
N GLY A 135 16.84 15.69 15.75
CA GLY A 135 16.79 14.57 14.82
C GLY A 135 16.07 13.35 15.41
N ILE A 136 15.95 12.30 14.59
CA ILE A 136 15.29 11.04 14.95
C ILE A 136 16.29 9.91 14.87
N GLY A 137 16.18 8.97 15.80
CA GLY A 137 16.89 7.71 15.73
C GLY A 137 16.02 6.53 16.14
N VAL A 138 16.61 5.33 16.07
CA VAL A 138 15.93 4.07 16.39
C VAL A 138 16.81 3.17 17.23
N PHE A 139 16.23 2.57 18.27
CA PHE A 139 16.83 1.46 18.99
C PHE A 139 16.80 0.20 18.12
N PHE A 140 17.98 -0.35 17.82
CA PHE A 140 18.09 -1.65 17.11
C PHE A 140 18.41 -2.80 18.08
N SER A 141 18.71 -2.49 19.35
CA SER A 141 18.80 -3.45 20.44
C SER A 141 18.32 -2.84 21.76
N ALA A 142 18.30 -3.62 22.84
CA ALA A 142 17.90 -3.13 24.16
C ALA A 142 18.84 -2.05 24.74
N THR A 143 20.07 -1.93 24.22
CA THR A 143 21.12 -1.05 24.77
C THR A 143 21.85 -0.26 23.70
N LEU A 144 21.39 -0.30 22.45
CA LEU A 144 22.04 0.39 21.34
C LEU A 144 21.01 1.03 20.41
N ALA A 145 21.34 2.22 19.98
CA ALA A 145 20.55 3.06 19.11
C ALA A 145 21.39 3.57 17.93
N VAL A 146 20.70 3.92 16.85
CA VAL A 146 21.32 4.55 15.67
C VAL A 146 20.56 5.81 15.29
N THR A 147 21.31 6.83 14.91
CA THR A 147 20.82 8.10 14.35
C THR A 147 21.74 8.52 13.20
N CYS A 148 21.34 9.52 12.42
CA CYS A 148 22.25 10.14 11.45
C CYS A 148 23.32 10.97 12.18
N ASP A 149 24.53 11.02 11.62
CA ASP A 149 25.64 11.78 12.23
C ASP A 149 25.33 13.28 12.28
N HIS A 150 24.66 13.80 11.26
CA HIS A 150 24.27 15.21 11.21
C HIS A 150 23.16 15.61 12.21
N ASN A 151 22.53 14.65 12.89
CA ASN A 151 21.61 14.94 14.00
C ASN A 151 22.35 15.26 15.30
N LEU A 152 23.68 15.08 15.32
CA LEU A 152 24.55 15.35 16.46
C LEU A 152 25.40 16.59 16.22
N THR A 153 25.54 17.42 17.24
CA THR A 153 26.36 18.63 17.17
C THR A 153 27.85 18.29 17.20
N GLU A 154 28.71 19.29 16.97
CA GLU A 154 30.16 19.16 17.17
C GLU A 154 30.54 18.87 18.63
N GLN A 155 29.65 19.15 19.59
CA GLN A 155 29.87 18.89 21.03
C GLN A 155 29.60 17.43 21.40
N ASP A 156 28.81 16.74 20.59
CA ASP A 156 28.38 15.36 20.80
C ASP A 156 29.44 14.37 20.28
N THR A 157 30.60 14.38 20.93
CA THR A 157 31.76 13.54 20.58
C THR A 157 31.65 12.14 21.16
N VAL A 158 32.43 11.18 20.63
CA VAL A 158 32.46 9.81 21.20
C VAL A 158 32.81 9.85 22.69
N GLY A 159 31.96 9.24 23.52
CA GLY A 159 32.02 9.28 24.98
C GLY A 159 31.21 10.41 25.64
N SER A 160 30.62 11.32 24.87
CA SER A 160 29.68 12.31 25.41
C SER A 160 28.30 11.71 25.63
N SER A 161 27.48 12.37 26.44
CA SER A 161 26.08 11.98 26.66
C SER A 161 25.15 12.88 25.87
N VAL A 162 24.14 12.30 25.24
CA VAL A 162 23.06 13.00 24.54
C VAL A 162 21.71 12.66 25.19
N THR A 163 20.79 13.62 25.19
CA THR A 163 19.46 13.43 25.78
C THR A 163 18.46 13.04 24.70
N LEU A 164 17.76 11.93 24.91
CA LEU A 164 16.71 11.41 24.05
C LEU A 164 15.34 11.67 24.66
N ALA A 165 14.38 12.06 23.83
CA ALA A 165 12.96 11.99 24.14
C ALA A 165 12.38 10.68 23.59
N LEU A 166 11.86 9.86 24.50
CA LEU A 166 11.10 8.65 24.23
C LEU A 166 9.60 8.96 24.33
N LYS A 167 8.73 8.02 23.96
CA LYS A 167 7.27 8.19 23.99
C LYS A 167 6.73 8.59 25.38
N GLU A 168 7.35 8.10 26.45
CA GLU A 168 6.84 8.24 27.82
C GLU A 168 7.86 8.88 28.79
N GLU A 169 9.13 9.01 28.39
CA GLU A 169 10.20 9.46 29.27
C GLU A 169 11.38 10.07 28.48
N THR A 170 12.39 10.56 29.20
CA THR A 170 13.66 10.99 28.62
C THR A 170 14.78 10.11 29.11
N ALA A 171 15.80 9.90 28.27
CA ALA A 171 16.95 9.06 28.60
C ALA A 171 18.25 9.73 28.15
N ASN A 172 19.31 9.55 28.93
CA ASN A 172 20.67 9.96 28.55
C ASN A 172 21.42 8.74 28.05
N VAL A 173 22.00 8.85 26.86
CA VAL A 173 22.78 7.77 26.22
C VAL A 173 24.15 8.29 25.79
N GLU A 174 25.12 7.40 25.73
CA GLU A 174 26.50 7.74 25.37
C GLU A 174 26.69 7.63 23.86
N VAL A 175 27.41 8.56 23.24
CA VAL A 175 27.80 8.43 21.83
C VAL A 175 28.94 7.40 21.73
N ILE A 176 28.66 6.23 21.15
CA ILE A 176 29.60 5.11 21.06
C ILE A 176 30.46 5.18 19.80
N ALA A 177 29.86 5.61 18.67
CA ALA A 177 30.57 5.74 17.41
C ALA A 177 29.94 6.81 16.52
N ARG A 178 30.75 7.42 15.67
CA ARG A 178 30.34 8.41 14.66
C ARG A 178 31.04 8.14 13.33
N ASN A 179 30.31 8.31 12.24
CA ASN A 179 30.83 8.23 10.89
C ASN A 179 30.13 9.27 10.00
N ALA A 180 30.80 10.40 9.78
CA ALA A 180 30.28 11.49 8.96
C ALA A 180 30.24 11.17 7.45
N GLU A 181 31.02 10.19 6.97
CA GLU A 181 31.03 9.80 5.55
C GLU A 181 29.77 9.00 5.18
N LEU A 182 29.38 8.08 6.07
CA LEU A 182 28.19 7.24 5.93
C LEU A 182 26.96 7.81 6.67
N ASP A 183 27.13 8.98 7.28
CA ASP A 183 26.11 9.73 8.00
C ASP A 183 25.36 8.90 9.06
N PHE A 184 26.12 8.26 9.97
CA PHE A 184 25.53 7.57 11.11
C PHE A 184 26.31 7.79 12.41
N ALA A 185 25.58 7.71 13.52
CA ALA A 185 26.13 7.59 14.86
C ALA A 185 25.44 6.46 15.62
N ILE A 186 26.21 5.76 16.46
CA ILE A 186 25.72 4.74 17.39
C ILE A 186 25.70 5.33 18.78
N LEU A 187 24.57 5.17 19.46
CA LEU A 187 24.30 5.58 20.83
C LEU A 187 24.04 4.36 21.73
#